data_AF-A0A953IWK3-F1
#
_entry.id   AF-A0A953IWK3-F1
#
_cell.length_a   1.000
_cell.length_b   1.000
_cell.length_c   1.000
_cell.angle_alpha   90.00
_cell.angle_beta   90.00
_cell.angle_gamma   90.00
#
_symmetry.space_group_name_H-M   'P 1'
#
loop_
_entity.id
_entity.type
_entity.pdbx_description
1 polymer ?
#
loop_
_entity_poly.entity_id
_entity_poly.type
_entity_poly.pdbx_seq_one_letter_code
_entity_poly.pdbx_strand_id
1 'polypeptide(L)'
;PQSFATGVIAAGGTLGIMIPPSTVLAVYGLITEQDVGKLFVAGILPGIVAIIMYMLTISIIGWARPDFLPAGLPSGWKEKLASLRDVWATLLLFIFVIGGIYGGMFTATEAAGMGAGGAFILGLLRGRLSRQDILRSLLESTRITAAVFTVLIGALLFGYFLTITQTPQKVTELLTALGVGRYGVLALILLMYLVLGCLMDALAMIILTVPIIFPVIKELGFDPIWFGVIIVMTVELGLIHPPVGMNIFVIKSVIEDTKISTIFYGVLPFILTDLLRLALLVAFPIIALWLPSHM
;
A
#
# COMPACT_ATOMS: atom_id res chain seq x y z
N PRO A 1 16.25 14.57 -15.26
CA PRO A 1 17.28 13.50 -15.14
C PRO A 1 16.64 12.13 -14.98
N GLN A 2 17.21 11.09 -15.61
CA GLN A 2 16.67 9.73 -15.56
C GLN A 2 16.56 9.19 -14.13
N SER A 3 17.54 9.47 -13.26
CA SER A 3 17.50 9.11 -11.84
C SER A 3 16.25 9.63 -11.12
N PHE A 4 15.90 10.90 -11.33
CA PHE A 4 14.75 11.50 -10.66
C PHE A 4 13.43 10.98 -11.24
N ALA A 5 13.34 10.80 -12.56
CA ALA A 5 12.16 10.25 -13.21
C ALA A 5 11.89 8.80 -12.74
N THR A 6 12.92 7.95 -12.67
CA THR A 6 12.76 6.59 -12.16
C THR A 6 12.43 6.59 -10.67
N GLY A 7 12.98 7.52 -9.89
CA GLY A 7 12.63 7.71 -8.48
C GLY A 7 11.16 8.08 -8.26
N VAL A 8 10.65 9.04 -9.03
CA VAL A 8 9.24 9.46 -9.00
C VAL A 8 8.32 8.31 -9.43
N ILE A 9 8.68 7.55 -10.46
CA ILE A 9 7.90 6.38 -10.92
C ILE A 9 7.89 5.28 -9.85
N ALA A 10 9.03 5.01 -9.22
CA ALA A 10 9.14 4.00 -8.15
C ALA A 10 8.28 4.35 -6.93
N ALA A 11 8.40 5.59 -6.43
CA ALA A 11 7.65 6.06 -5.28
C ALA A 11 6.15 6.26 -5.59
N GLY A 12 5.82 6.73 -6.80
CA GLY A 12 4.44 6.87 -7.24
C GLY A 12 3.75 5.52 -7.44
N GLY A 13 4.50 4.51 -7.92
CA GLY A 13 3.99 3.16 -8.15
C GLY A 13 3.58 2.42 -6.87
N THR A 14 4.16 2.77 -5.71
CA THR A 14 3.77 2.17 -4.42
C THR A 14 2.51 2.77 -3.81
N LEU A 15 2.14 4.02 -4.14
CA LEU A 15 0.96 4.68 -3.57
C LEU A 15 -0.36 3.93 -3.81
N GLY A 16 -0.42 3.14 -4.88
CA GLY A 16 -1.58 2.32 -5.21
C GLY A 16 -1.84 1.19 -4.20
N ILE A 17 -0.87 0.89 -3.32
CA ILE A 17 -1.01 -0.12 -2.28
C ILE A 17 -1.78 0.44 -1.07
N MET A 18 -1.67 1.73 -0.77
CA MET A 18 -2.38 2.39 0.33
C MET A 18 -3.74 2.96 -0.06
N ILE A 19 -3.86 3.55 -1.25
CA ILE A 19 -5.10 4.20 -1.68
C ILE A 19 -6.12 3.14 -2.14
N PRO A 20 -7.35 3.12 -1.60
CA PRO A 20 -8.36 2.15 -2.00
C PRO A 20 -8.72 2.18 -3.50
N PRO A 21 -9.10 1.03 -4.10
CA PRO A 21 -9.16 -0.32 -3.51
C PRO A 21 -7.76 -0.95 -3.39
N SER A 22 -7.41 -1.42 -2.19
CA SER A 22 -6.09 -2.02 -1.90
C SER A 22 -6.20 -3.52 -1.62
N THR A 23 -5.52 -4.33 -2.42
CA THR A 23 -5.44 -5.78 -2.20
C THR A 23 -4.73 -6.12 -0.89
N VAL A 24 -3.69 -5.37 -0.52
CA VAL A 24 -2.90 -5.65 0.69
C VAL A 24 -3.72 -5.34 1.95
N LEU A 25 -4.44 -4.22 1.99
CA LEU A 25 -5.36 -3.91 3.09
C LEU A 25 -6.51 -4.92 3.17
N ALA A 26 -7.04 -5.37 2.04
CA ALA A 26 -8.07 -6.41 2.02
C ALA A 26 -7.56 -7.74 2.59
N VAL A 27 -6.38 -8.19 2.18
CA VAL A 27 -5.75 -9.42 2.71
C VAL A 27 -5.43 -9.28 4.19
N TYR A 28 -4.91 -8.12 4.63
CA TYR A 28 -4.73 -7.84 6.05
C TYR A 28 -6.06 -7.95 6.82
N GLY A 29 -7.12 -7.29 6.34
CA GLY A 29 -8.44 -7.33 6.97
C GLY A 29 -9.02 -8.74 7.06
N LEU A 30 -8.81 -9.57 6.03
CA LEU A 30 -9.21 -10.98 6.03
C LEU A 30 -8.44 -11.80 7.08
N ILE A 31 -7.11 -11.68 7.14
CA ILE A 31 -6.27 -12.44 8.09
C ILE A 31 -6.53 -12.00 9.54
N THR A 32 -6.80 -10.71 9.74
CA THR A 32 -6.99 -10.12 11.07
C THR A 32 -8.45 -10.04 11.51
N GLU A 33 -9.36 -10.53 10.66
CA GLU A 33 -10.82 -10.47 10.84
C GLU A 33 -11.30 -9.05 11.17
N GLN A 34 -10.72 -8.05 10.49
CA GLN A 34 -11.11 -6.64 10.61
C GLN A 34 -12.01 -6.22 9.45
N ASP A 35 -12.80 -5.18 9.70
CA ASP A 35 -13.64 -4.58 8.67
C ASP A 35 -12.79 -3.95 7.55
N VAL A 36 -12.88 -4.54 6.35
CA VAL A 36 -12.14 -4.10 5.16
C VAL A 36 -12.59 -2.70 4.71
N GLY A 37 -13.87 -2.36 4.89
CA GLY A 37 -14.40 -1.03 4.62
C GLY A 37 -13.72 0.03 5.49
N LYS A 38 -13.62 -0.22 6.81
CA LYS A 38 -12.89 0.67 7.73
C LYS A 38 -11.40 0.78 7.38
N LEU A 39 -10.76 -0.31 6.98
CA LEU A 39 -9.35 -0.28 6.53
C LEU A 39 -9.16 0.57 5.27
N PHE A 40 -10.05 0.47 4.30
CA PHE A 40 -9.99 1.29 3.10
C PHE A 40 -10.14 2.78 3.45
N VAL A 41 -11.10 3.11 4.30
CA VAL A 41 -11.31 4.48 4.78
C VAL A 41 -10.10 5.01 5.51
N ALA A 42 -9.51 4.18 6.37
CA ALA A 42 -8.32 4.52 7.14
C ALA A 42 -7.12 4.85 6.26
N GLY A 43 -7.04 4.28 5.04
CA GLY A 43 -5.98 4.54 4.07
C GLY A 43 -6.10 5.87 3.31
N ILE A 44 -7.29 6.50 3.28
CA ILE A 44 -7.52 7.72 2.48
C ILE A 44 -6.68 8.90 2.98
N LEU A 45 -6.82 9.26 4.26
CA LEU A 45 -6.08 10.39 4.83
C LEU A 45 -4.56 10.18 4.79
N PRO A 46 -4.01 9.03 5.21
CA PRO A 46 -2.59 8.70 5.02
C PRO A 46 -2.15 8.77 3.55
N GLY A 47 -2.98 8.34 2.60
CA GLY A 47 -2.71 8.43 1.17
C GLY A 47 -2.65 9.87 0.67
N ILE A 48 -3.58 10.73 1.11
CA ILE A 48 -3.57 12.16 0.80
C ILE A 48 -2.32 12.82 1.39
N VAL A 49 -1.96 12.50 2.64
CA VAL A 49 -0.73 12.99 3.27
C VAL A 49 0.49 12.56 2.45
N ALA A 50 0.54 11.31 1.97
CA ALA A 50 1.62 10.82 1.11
C ALA A 50 1.73 11.61 -0.19
N ILE A 51 0.60 11.82 -0.87
CA ILE A 51 0.53 12.61 -2.11
C ILE A 51 1.07 14.04 -1.87
N ILE A 52 0.60 14.71 -0.80
CA ILE A 52 1.06 16.06 -0.45
C ILE A 52 2.55 16.06 -0.15
N MET A 53 3.04 15.12 0.65
CA MET A 53 4.45 15.03 1.03
C MET A 53 5.35 14.74 -0.18
N TYR A 54 4.93 13.91 -1.13
CA TYR A 54 5.66 13.69 -2.39
C TYR A 54 5.65 14.93 -3.28
N MET A 55 4.52 15.62 -3.42
CA MET A 55 4.45 16.89 -4.17
C MET A 55 5.37 17.95 -3.55
N LEU A 56 5.41 18.05 -2.22
CA LEU A 56 6.33 18.93 -1.50
C LEU A 56 7.79 18.52 -1.75
N THR A 57 8.11 17.23 -1.67
CA THR A 57 9.46 16.71 -1.93
C THR A 57 9.95 17.09 -3.33
N ILE A 58 9.10 16.88 -4.35
CA ILE A 58 9.40 17.25 -5.74
C ILE A 58 9.57 18.77 -5.88
N SER A 59 8.70 19.56 -5.25
CA SER A 59 8.74 21.03 -5.31
C SER A 59 9.99 21.61 -4.63
N ILE A 60 10.37 21.06 -3.48
CA ILE A 60 11.59 21.44 -2.75
C ILE A 60 12.83 21.15 -3.60
N ILE A 61 12.89 19.97 -4.24
CA ILE A 61 14.00 19.62 -5.13
C ILE A 61 14.06 20.55 -6.35
N GLY A 62 12.90 20.86 -6.95
CA GLY A 62 12.82 21.79 -8.08
C GLY A 62 13.24 23.22 -7.73
N TRP A 63 12.87 23.70 -6.54
CA TRP A 63 13.28 25.03 -6.05
C TRP A 63 14.77 25.07 -5.67
N ALA A 64 15.26 24.05 -4.98
CA ALA A 64 16.67 23.98 -4.55
C ALA A 64 17.64 23.73 -5.71
N ARG A 65 17.16 23.14 -6.82
CA ARG A 65 17.96 22.91 -8.04
C ARG A 65 17.16 23.26 -9.30
N PRO A 66 17.11 24.56 -9.68
CA PRO A 66 16.30 25.03 -10.81
C PRO A 66 16.63 24.36 -12.14
N ASP A 67 17.91 24.08 -12.41
CA ASP A 67 18.38 23.48 -13.67
C ASP A 67 18.31 21.94 -13.68
N PHE A 68 17.87 21.32 -12.57
CA PHE A 68 17.85 19.86 -12.45
C PHE A 68 16.63 19.23 -13.13
N LEU A 69 15.51 19.95 -13.20
CA LEU A 69 14.28 19.47 -13.83
C LEU A 69 14.12 20.12 -15.21
N PRO A 70 13.85 19.36 -16.28
CA PRO A 70 13.61 19.95 -17.60
C PRO A 70 12.36 20.84 -17.53
N ALA A 71 12.45 22.04 -18.10
CA ALA A 71 11.30 22.93 -18.24
C ALA A 71 10.23 22.25 -19.11
N GLY A 72 9.03 22.08 -18.56
CA GLY A 72 7.89 21.58 -19.31
C GLY A 72 7.41 22.62 -20.32
N LEU A 73 6.84 22.16 -21.44
CA LEU A 73 6.14 23.05 -22.36
C LEU A 73 4.92 23.66 -21.63
N PRO A 74 4.72 24.99 -21.70
CA PRO A 74 3.59 25.62 -21.04
C PRO A 74 2.28 25.10 -21.61
N SER A 75 1.56 24.32 -20.83
CA SER A 75 0.28 23.72 -21.23
C SER A 75 -0.87 24.62 -20.76
N GLY A 76 -1.76 24.98 -21.68
CA GLY A 76 -2.95 25.77 -21.35
C GLY A 76 -3.94 24.98 -20.49
N TRP A 77 -4.78 25.68 -19.71
CA TRP A 77 -5.82 25.05 -18.89
C TRP A 77 -6.76 24.12 -19.69
N LYS A 78 -7.03 24.43 -20.96
CA LYS A 78 -7.81 23.58 -21.86
C LYS A 78 -7.15 22.23 -22.13
N GLU A 79 -5.83 22.21 -22.27
CA GLU A 79 -5.04 21.02 -22.56
C GLU A 79 -4.95 20.11 -21.32
N LYS A 80 -4.77 20.73 -20.14
CA LYS A 80 -4.83 20.03 -18.84
C LYS A 80 -6.20 19.38 -18.58
N LEU A 81 -7.29 20.07 -18.93
CA LEU A 81 -8.63 19.52 -18.77
C LEU A 81 -8.94 18.44 -19.82
N ALA A 82 -8.39 18.58 -21.03
CA ALA A 82 -8.51 17.57 -22.08
C ALA A 82 -7.80 16.26 -21.69
N SER A 83 -6.64 16.32 -21.01
CA SER A 83 -5.94 15.09 -20.56
C SER A 83 -6.69 14.31 -19.49
N LEU A 84 -7.56 14.96 -18.70
CA LEU A 84 -8.43 14.26 -17.74
C LEU A 84 -9.48 13.38 -18.42
N ARG A 85 -9.77 13.63 -19.72
CA ARG A 85 -10.73 12.84 -20.48
C ARG A 85 -10.33 11.37 -20.58
N ASP A 86 -9.05 11.01 -20.54
CA ASP A 86 -8.69 9.60 -20.67
C ASP A 86 -8.92 8.80 -19.37
N VAL A 87 -9.04 9.48 -18.23
CA VAL A 87 -9.13 8.88 -16.89
C VAL A 87 -10.58 8.78 -16.38
N TRP A 88 -11.57 9.28 -17.13
CA TRP A 88 -12.97 9.36 -16.66
C TRP A 88 -13.53 8.01 -16.20
N ALA A 89 -13.18 6.90 -16.86
CA ALA A 89 -13.71 5.58 -16.51
C ALA A 89 -13.15 5.07 -15.18
N THR A 90 -11.86 5.30 -14.93
CA THR A 90 -11.23 4.95 -13.66
C THR A 90 -11.82 5.79 -12.52
N LEU A 91 -12.03 7.08 -12.75
CA LEU A 91 -12.69 7.97 -11.79
C LEU A 91 -14.13 7.56 -11.52
N LEU A 92 -14.89 7.19 -12.56
CA LEU A 92 -16.26 6.73 -12.43
C LEU A 92 -16.33 5.44 -11.61
N LEU A 93 -15.43 4.47 -11.87
CA LEU A 93 -15.35 3.25 -11.06
C LEU A 93 -14.97 3.53 -9.61
N PHE A 94 -13.98 4.40 -9.40
CA PHE A 94 -13.57 4.80 -8.06
C PHE A 94 -14.75 5.41 -7.28
N ILE A 95 -15.42 6.41 -7.87
CA ILE A 95 -16.59 7.07 -7.23
C ILE A 95 -17.72 6.07 -7.00
N PHE A 96 -17.97 5.16 -7.95
CA PHE A 96 -19.01 4.15 -7.83
C PHE A 96 -18.75 3.16 -6.70
N VAL A 97 -17.54 2.60 -6.63
CA VAL A 97 -17.16 1.60 -5.61
C VAL A 97 -17.04 2.27 -4.24
N ILE A 98 -16.26 3.35 -4.14
CA ILE A 98 -16.00 4.04 -2.87
C ILE A 98 -17.26 4.75 -2.37
N GLY A 99 -17.99 5.44 -3.26
CA GLY A 99 -19.27 6.04 -2.93
C GLY A 99 -20.33 5.02 -2.58
N GLY A 100 -20.31 3.83 -3.18
CA GLY A 100 -21.21 2.73 -2.81
C GLY A 100 -20.91 2.13 -1.43
N ILE A 101 -19.63 1.98 -1.07
CA ILE A 101 -19.23 1.53 0.27
C ILE A 101 -19.65 2.56 1.32
N TYR A 102 -19.33 3.84 1.10
CA TYR A 102 -19.57 4.89 2.10
C TYR A 102 -21.02 5.36 2.16
N GLY A 103 -21.75 5.23 1.06
CA GLY A 103 -23.20 5.41 1.04
C GLY A 103 -23.97 4.27 1.68
N GLY A 104 -23.29 3.22 2.16
CA GLY A 104 -23.91 2.03 2.76
C GLY A 104 -24.69 1.17 1.76
N MET A 105 -24.49 1.37 0.46
CA MET A 105 -25.16 0.60 -0.59
C MET A 105 -24.52 -0.78 -0.76
N PHE A 106 -23.21 -0.88 -0.56
CA PHE A 106 -22.45 -2.12 -0.73
C PHE A 106 -21.51 -2.34 0.46
N THR A 107 -21.37 -3.58 0.90
CA THR A 107 -20.24 -4.02 1.72
C THR A 107 -18.95 -4.06 0.88
N ALA A 108 -17.77 -4.15 1.51
CA ALA A 108 -16.51 -4.21 0.76
C ALA A 108 -16.43 -5.38 -0.24
N THR A 109 -17.02 -6.53 0.11
CA THR A 109 -17.10 -7.72 -0.76
C THR A 109 -18.05 -7.50 -1.92
N GLU A 110 -19.24 -6.93 -1.67
CA GLU A 110 -20.19 -6.57 -2.74
C GLU A 110 -19.59 -5.50 -3.66
N ALA A 111 -18.91 -4.51 -3.10
CA ALA A 111 -18.26 -3.44 -3.83
C ALA A 111 -17.13 -3.94 -4.74
N ALA A 112 -16.39 -4.98 -4.33
CA ALA A 112 -15.43 -5.65 -5.20
C ALA A 112 -16.13 -6.31 -6.41
N GLY A 113 -17.27 -6.97 -6.19
CA GLY A 113 -18.09 -7.55 -7.26
C GLY A 113 -18.66 -6.49 -8.21
N MET A 114 -19.23 -5.42 -7.65
CA MET A 114 -19.77 -4.29 -8.41
C MET A 114 -18.67 -3.54 -9.17
N GLY A 115 -17.48 -3.39 -8.59
CA GLY A 115 -16.30 -2.80 -9.24
C GLY A 115 -15.81 -3.65 -10.41
N ALA A 116 -15.68 -4.97 -10.23
CA ALA A 116 -15.30 -5.89 -11.30
C ALA A 116 -16.35 -5.91 -12.43
N GLY A 117 -17.64 -5.97 -12.08
CA GLY A 117 -18.74 -5.89 -13.04
C GLY A 117 -18.77 -4.57 -13.81
N GLY A 118 -18.60 -3.44 -13.11
CA GLY A 118 -18.49 -2.12 -13.71
C GLY A 118 -17.30 -2.00 -14.66
N ALA A 119 -16.13 -2.52 -14.26
CA ALA A 119 -14.93 -2.53 -15.10
C ALA A 119 -15.13 -3.36 -16.36
N PHE A 120 -15.79 -4.52 -16.23
CA PHE A 120 -16.15 -5.38 -17.36
C PHE A 120 -17.09 -4.66 -18.34
N ILE A 121 -18.16 -4.03 -17.85
CA ILE A 121 -19.11 -3.27 -18.66
C ILE A 121 -18.41 -2.11 -19.37
N LEU A 122 -17.59 -1.32 -18.66
CA LEU A 122 -16.85 -0.21 -19.25
C LEU A 122 -15.89 -0.66 -20.33
N GLY A 123 -15.21 -1.79 -20.12
CA GLY A 123 -14.31 -2.34 -21.10
C GLY A 123 -15.03 -2.87 -22.36
N LEU A 124 -16.22 -3.46 -22.20
CA LEU A 124 -17.09 -3.84 -23.33
C LEU A 124 -17.55 -2.60 -24.10
N LEU A 125 -18.03 -1.56 -23.42
CA LEU A 125 -18.47 -0.30 -24.03
C LEU A 125 -17.33 0.43 -24.76
N ARG A 126 -16.09 0.28 -24.29
CA ARG A 126 -14.90 0.84 -24.94
C ARG A 126 -14.42 -0.01 -26.13
N GLY A 127 -14.99 -1.19 -26.38
CA GLY A 127 -14.58 -2.09 -27.45
C GLY A 127 -13.15 -2.63 -27.30
N ARG A 128 -12.61 -2.64 -26.08
CA ARG A 128 -11.20 -3.00 -25.79
C ARG A 128 -11.03 -4.39 -25.18
N LEU A 129 -12.10 -5.17 -24.99
CA LEU A 129 -12.00 -6.55 -24.51
C LEU A 129 -12.17 -7.55 -25.64
N SER A 130 -11.14 -8.37 -25.86
CA SER A 130 -11.26 -9.62 -26.60
C SER A 130 -11.64 -10.78 -25.66
N ARG A 131 -12.10 -11.90 -26.23
CA ARG A 131 -12.32 -13.15 -25.46
C ARG A 131 -11.04 -13.63 -24.77
N GLN A 132 -9.87 -13.39 -25.36
CA GLN A 132 -8.58 -13.77 -24.79
C GLN A 132 -8.27 -12.92 -23.55
N ASP A 133 -8.54 -11.61 -23.59
CA ASP A 133 -8.34 -10.72 -22.44
C ASP A 133 -9.24 -11.08 -21.27
N ILE A 134 -10.50 -11.44 -21.55
CA ILE A 134 -11.45 -11.92 -20.53
C ILE A 134 -10.91 -13.19 -19.88
N LEU A 135 -10.55 -14.21 -20.67
CA LEU A 135 -10.05 -15.47 -20.14
C LEU A 135 -8.75 -15.29 -19.34
N ARG A 136 -7.83 -14.46 -19.84
CA ARG A 136 -6.58 -14.13 -19.15
C ARG A 136 -6.85 -13.47 -17.80
N SER A 137 -7.74 -12.48 -17.75
CA SER A 137 -8.11 -11.77 -16.52
C SER A 137 -8.76 -12.71 -15.50
N LEU A 138 -9.62 -13.64 -15.94
CA LEU A 138 -10.23 -14.65 -15.08
C LEU A 138 -9.20 -15.64 -14.52
N LEU A 139 -8.27 -16.12 -15.35
CA LEU A 139 -7.22 -17.03 -14.92
C LEU A 139 -6.25 -16.37 -13.93
N GLU A 140 -5.89 -15.11 -14.18
CA GLU A 140 -5.05 -14.32 -13.28
C GLU A 140 -5.75 -14.07 -11.94
N SER A 141 -7.03 -13.67 -11.97
CA SER A 141 -7.84 -13.51 -10.77
C SER A 141 -7.97 -14.82 -9.99
N THR A 142 -8.17 -15.95 -10.68
CA THR A 142 -8.25 -17.29 -10.06
C THR A 142 -6.92 -17.66 -9.41
N ARG A 143 -5.79 -17.38 -10.06
CA ARG A 143 -4.46 -17.67 -9.51
C ARG A 143 -4.19 -16.84 -8.26
N ILE A 144 -4.48 -15.54 -8.27
CA ILE A 144 -4.34 -14.66 -7.11
C ILE A 144 -5.23 -15.15 -5.98
N THR A 145 -6.50 -15.47 -6.28
CA THR A 145 -7.46 -15.98 -5.31
C THR A 145 -6.98 -17.29 -4.69
N ALA A 146 -6.57 -18.26 -5.51
CA ALA A 146 -6.05 -19.55 -5.02
C ALA A 146 -4.81 -19.36 -4.13
N ALA A 147 -3.87 -18.50 -4.52
CA ALA A 147 -2.70 -18.19 -3.71
C ALA A 147 -3.08 -17.59 -2.35
N VAL A 148 -3.99 -16.60 -2.33
CA VAL A 148 -4.50 -15.98 -1.10
C VAL A 148 -5.20 -17.00 -0.21
N PHE A 149 -6.06 -17.87 -0.75
CA PHE A 149 -6.75 -18.90 0.04
C PHE A 149 -5.80 -19.98 0.57
N THR A 150 -4.87 -20.51 -0.24
CA THR A 150 -3.88 -21.49 0.20
C THR A 150 -3.06 -20.95 1.37
N VAL A 151 -2.63 -19.70 1.23
CA VAL A 151 -1.97 -18.99 2.31
C VAL A 151 -2.86 -18.85 3.53
N LEU A 152 -4.10 -18.39 3.37
CA LEU A 152 -5.00 -18.10 4.48
C LEU A 152 -5.23 -19.36 5.33
N ILE A 153 -5.36 -20.52 4.66
CA ILE A 153 -5.42 -21.82 5.33
C ILE A 153 -4.15 -22.07 6.16
N GLY A 154 -2.97 -21.87 5.58
CA GLY A 154 -1.69 -22.00 6.29
C GLY A 154 -1.54 -21.03 7.45
N ALA A 155 -1.94 -19.77 7.27
CA ALA A 155 -1.89 -18.71 8.28
C ALA A 155 -2.83 -18.99 9.46
N LEU A 156 -4.04 -19.49 9.20
CA LEU A 156 -4.99 -19.88 10.25
C LEU A 156 -4.49 -21.08 11.05
N LEU A 157 -3.98 -22.12 10.38
CA LEU A 157 -3.38 -23.29 11.05
C LEU A 157 -2.16 -22.87 11.88
N PHE A 158 -1.32 -22.00 11.34
CA PHE A 158 -0.15 -21.49 12.03
C PHE A 158 -0.53 -20.58 13.22
N GLY A 159 -1.52 -19.71 13.07
CA GLY A 159 -2.07 -18.89 14.16
C GLY A 159 -2.60 -19.74 15.32
N TYR A 160 -3.28 -20.86 15.01
CA TYR A 160 -3.72 -21.81 16.02
C TYR A 160 -2.53 -22.47 16.75
N PHE A 161 -1.50 -22.89 16.00
CA PHE A 161 -0.25 -23.41 16.58
C PHE A 161 0.44 -22.37 17.49
N LEU A 162 0.54 -21.11 17.06
CA LEU A 162 1.11 -20.03 17.86
C LEU A 162 0.31 -19.78 19.15
N THR A 163 -1.01 -19.87 19.07
CA THR A 163 -1.91 -19.72 20.22
C THR A 163 -1.69 -20.84 21.23
N ILE A 164 -1.61 -22.10 20.78
CA ILE A 164 -1.32 -23.25 21.65
C ILE A 164 0.06 -23.15 22.29
N THR A 165 1.07 -22.76 21.52
CA THR A 165 2.46 -22.64 22.00
C THR A 165 2.72 -21.41 22.86
N GLN A 166 1.71 -20.52 22.95
CA GLN A 166 1.77 -19.22 23.62
C GLN A 166 2.93 -18.36 23.09
N THR A 167 3.24 -18.49 21.81
CA THR A 167 4.36 -17.79 21.18
C THR A 167 4.17 -16.27 21.25
N PRO A 168 2.99 -15.70 20.95
CA PRO A 168 2.79 -14.26 21.08
C PRO A 168 3.09 -13.74 22.50
N GLN A 169 2.59 -14.42 23.54
CA GLN A 169 2.82 -14.02 24.93
C GLN A 169 4.31 -14.06 25.28
N LYS A 170 5.04 -15.12 24.88
CA LYS A 170 6.49 -15.23 25.10
C LYS A 170 7.28 -14.15 24.36
N VAL A 171 6.87 -13.79 23.14
CA VAL A 171 7.49 -12.70 22.37
C VAL A 171 7.17 -11.36 23.03
N THR A 172 5.92 -11.11 23.45
CA THR A 172 5.55 -9.92 24.21
C THR A 172 6.33 -9.82 25.52
N GLU A 173 6.48 -10.91 26.28
CA GLU A 173 7.28 -10.97 27.50
C GLU A 173 8.77 -10.67 27.23
N LEU A 174 9.36 -11.28 26.21
CA LEU A 174 10.75 -11.00 25.81
C LEU A 174 10.94 -9.52 25.46
N LEU A 175 9.99 -8.94 24.72
CA LEU A 175 10.07 -7.56 24.26
C LEU A 175 9.78 -6.55 25.37
N THR A 176 8.87 -6.87 26.29
CA THR A 176 8.58 -6.04 27.47
C THR A 176 9.68 -6.13 28.52
N ALA A 177 10.38 -7.27 28.62
CA ALA A 177 11.57 -7.42 29.46
C ALA A 177 12.73 -6.50 29.04
N LEU A 178 12.77 -6.03 27.79
CA LEU A 178 13.72 -5.03 27.33
C LEU A 178 13.46 -3.63 27.94
N GLY A 179 12.30 -3.41 28.58
CA GLY A 179 11.96 -2.14 29.23
C GLY A 179 11.72 -0.97 28.26
N VAL A 180 11.59 -1.24 26.96
CA VAL A 180 11.48 -0.21 25.90
C VAL A 180 10.07 0.36 25.72
N GLY A 181 9.08 -0.16 26.46
CA GLY A 181 7.67 0.24 26.39
C GLY A 181 6.97 -0.13 25.07
N ARG A 182 5.64 0.03 24.99
CA ARG A 182 4.84 -0.38 23.83
C ARG A 182 5.29 0.23 22.50
N TYR A 183 5.74 1.48 22.50
CA TYR A 183 6.24 2.17 21.30
C TYR A 183 7.65 1.72 20.89
N GLY A 184 8.50 1.32 21.85
CA GLY A 184 9.79 0.72 21.55
C GLY A 184 9.64 -0.67 20.91
N VAL A 185 8.67 -1.45 21.40
CA VAL A 185 8.30 -2.74 20.77
C VAL A 185 7.78 -2.54 19.35
N LEU A 186 6.87 -1.57 19.16
CA LEU A 186 6.39 -1.20 17.84
C LEU A 186 7.54 -0.78 16.90
N ALA A 187 8.49 0.03 17.37
CA ALA A 187 9.63 0.45 16.56
C ALA A 187 10.48 -0.74 16.11
N LEU A 188 10.69 -1.74 16.98
CA LEU A 188 11.40 -2.97 16.62
C LEU A 188 10.65 -3.78 15.56
N ILE A 189 9.32 -3.89 15.71
CA ILE A 189 8.45 -4.53 14.71
C ILE A 189 8.57 -3.81 13.37
N LEU A 190 8.44 -2.47 13.34
CA LEU A 190 8.56 -1.71 12.10
C LEU A 190 9.94 -1.84 11.47
N LEU A 191 11.01 -1.85 12.27
CA LEU A 191 12.36 -2.09 11.78
C LEU A 191 12.49 -3.48 11.15
N MET A 192 11.92 -4.52 11.78
CA MET A 192 11.86 -5.86 11.20
C MET A 192 11.09 -5.87 9.87
N TYR A 193 9.93 -5.20 9.78
CA TYR A 193 9.17 -5.06 8.53
C TYR A 193 9.95 -4.33 7.44
N LEU A 194 10.74 -3.30 7.79
CA LEU A 194 11.62 -2.64 6.82
C LEU A 194 12.67 -3.63 6.29
N VAL A 195 13.36 -4.34 7.16
CA VAL A 195 14.37 -5.33 6.73
C VAL A 195 13.75 -6.43 5.86
N LEU A 196 12.58 -6.96 6.23
CA LEU A 196 11.88 -7.96 5.41
C LEU A 196 11.37 -7.37 4.09
N GLY A 197 10.96 -6.09 4.08
CA GLY A 197 10.37 -5.43 2.93
C GLY A 197 11.30 -5.12 1.80
N CYS A 198 12.59 -4.96 2.05
CA CYS A 198 13.52 -4.89 0.93
C CYS A 198 13.59 -6.24 0.18
N LEU A 199 13.42 -7.37 0.88
CA LEU A 199 13.65 -8.73 0.37
C LEU A 199 12.40 -9.41 -0.20
N MET A 200 11.24 -9.16 0.40
CA MET A 200 10.00 -9.90 0.14
C MET A 200 8.94 -9.05 -0.54
N ASP A 201 8.08 -9.70 -1.33
CA ASP A 201 6.87 -9.08 -1.88
C ASP A 201 5.88 -8.70 -0.77
N ALA A 202 5.10 -7.65 -1.00
CA ALA A 202 4.16 -7.10 -0.03
C ALA A 202 3.12 -8.11 0.46
N LEU A 203 2.51 -8.87 -0.46
CA LEU A 203 1.50 -9.86 -0.08
C LEU A 203 2.15 -10.97 0.73
N ALA A 204 3.25 -11.55 0.23
CA ALA A 204 3.96 -12.63 0.89
C ALA A 204 4.39 -12.28 2.32
N MET A 205 4.87 -11.04 2.52
CA MET A 205 5.29 -10.59 3.85
C MET A 205 4.12 -10.48 4.81
N ILE A 206 3.02 -9.81 4.42
CA ILE A 206 1.83 -9.63 5.26
C ILE A 206 1.27 -10.99 5.68
N ILE A 207 1.14 -11.87 4.69
CA ILE A 207 0.67 -13.24 4.83
C ILE A 207 1.46 -14.03 5.90
N LEU A 208 2.78 -13.90 5.90
CA LEU A 208 3.66 -14.69 6.76
C LEU A 208 3.78 -14.08 8.16
N THR A 209 3.85 -12.76 8.24
CA THR A 209 4.23 -12.05 9.48
C THR A 209 3.04 -11.66 10.33
N VAL A 210 1.92 -11.25 9.72
CA VAL A 210 0.76 -10.72 10.45
C VAL A 210 0.18 -11.74 11.43
N PRO A 211 0.06 -13.04 11.14
CA PRO A 211 -0.43 -14.02 12.12
C PRO A 211 0.39 -14.08 13.42
N ILE A 212 1.68 -13.74 13.35
CA ILE A 212 2.59 -13.70 14.52
C ILE A 212 2.50 -12.36 15.23
N ILE A 213 2.57 -11.27 14.47
CA ILE A 213 2.73 -9.92 15.01
C ILE A 213 1.39 -9.35 15.50
N PHE A 214 0.30 -9.66 14.81
CA PHE A 214 -1.02 -9.08 15.12
C PHE A 214 -1.50 -9.38 16.55
N PRO A 215 -1.37 -10.61 17.08
CA PRO A 215 -1.69 -10.87 18.48
C PRO A 215 -0.86 -10.03 19.47
N VAL A 216 0.45 -9.84 19.20
CA VAL A 216 1.34 -9.00 20.02
C VAL A 216 0.86 -7.55 20.02
N ILE A 217 0.48 -7.02 18.86
CA ILE A 217 -0.03 -5.65 18.72
C ILE A 217 -1.33 -5.44 19.50
N LYS A 218 -2.26 -6.41 19.46
CA LYS A 218 -3.48 -6.36 20.27
C LYS A 218 -3.16 -6.39 21.76
N GLU A 219 -2.22 -7.24 22.18
CA GLU A 219 -1.81 -7.36 23.58
C GLU A 219 -1.17 -6.06 24.11
N LEU A 220 -0.43 -5.34 23.27
CA LEU A 220 0.12 -4.01 23.57
C LEU A 220 -0.93 -2.88 23.57
N GLY A 221 -2.18 -3.19 23.20
CA GLY A 221 -3.31 -2.26 23.22
C GLY A 221 -3.32 -1.27 22.04
N PHE A 222 -2.69 -1.61 20.91
CA PHE A 222 -2.77 -0.80 19.70
C PHE A 222 -4.04 -1.12 18.89
N ASP A 223 -4.55 -0.12 18.18
CA ASP A 223 -5.72 -0.28 17.32
C ASP A 223 -5.38 -1.13 16.07
N PRO A 224 -6.17 -2.18 15.77
CA PRO A 224 -5.97 -3.06 14.61
C PRO A 224 -6.03 -2.35 13.25
N ILE A 225 -6.90 -1.36 13.09
CA ILE A 225 -7.08 -0.64 11.82
C ILE A 225 -5.89 0.29 11.59
N TRP A 226 -5.49 1.02 12.63
CA TRP A 226 -4.29 1.84 12.59
C TRP A 226 -3.04 1.02 12.30
N PHE A 227 -2.87 -0.13 12.97
CA PHE A 227 -1.73 -1.01 12.71
C PHE A 227 -1.74 -1.51 11.26
N GLY A 228 -2.91 -1.84 10.71
CA GLY A 228 -3.06 -2.20 9.30
C GLY A 228 -2.52 -1.13 8.34
N VAL A 229 -2.86 0.14 8.58
CA VAL A 229 -2.33 1.27 7.80
C VAL A 229 -0.81 1.39 7.96
N ILE A 230 -0.31 1.31 9.18
CA ILE A 230 1.12 1.44 9.50
C ILE A 230 1.94 0.33 8.82
N ILE A 231 1.50 -0.94 8.89
CA ILE A 231 2.26 -2.03 8.25
C ILE A 231 2.20 -1.93 6.74
N VAL A 232 1.05 -1.59 6.16
CA VAL A 232 0.94 -1.44 4.70
C VAL A 232 1.89 -0.36 4.22
N MET A 233 1.94 0.75 4.93
CA MET A 233 2.90 1.81 4.66
C MET A 233 4.36 1.36 4.82
N THR A 234 4.66 0.60 5.87
CA THR A 234 6.03 0.10 6.12
C THR A 234 6.46 -0.87 5.01
N VAL A 235 5.52 -1.69 4.53
CA VAL A 235 5.72 -2.59 3.40
C VAL A 235 5.94 -1.82 2.10
N GLU A 236 5.17 -0.76 1.83
CA GLU A 236 5.40 0.14 0.68
C GLU A 236 6.82 0.70 0.67
N LEU A 237 7.28 1.21 1.82
CA LEU A 237 8.64 1.69 2.00
C LEU A 237 9.67 0.56 1.79
N GLY A 238 9.33 -0.64 2.26
CA GLY A 238 10.04 -1.89 2.00
C GLY A 238 10.39 -2.07 0.52
N LEU A 239 9.41 -1.93 -0.36
CA LEU A 239 9.53 -2.21 -1.79
C LEU A 239 10.45 -1.25 -2.56
N ILE A 240 10.82 -0.12 -1.97
CA ILE A 240 11.59 0.94 -2.65
C ILE A 240 12.94 1.23 -2.00
N HIS A 241 13.24 0.72 -0.79
CA HIS A 241 14.52 0.99 -0.14
C HIS A 241 15.58 -0.11 -0.40
N PRO A 242 16.90 0.24 -0.39
CA PRO A 242 17.99 -0.74 -0.52
C PRO A 242 18.03 -1.72 0.65
N PRO A 243 18.62 -2.93 0.52
CA PRO A 243 19.51 -3.42 -0.54
C PRO A 243 18.84 -3.98 -1.81
N VAL A 244 17.60 -4.46 -1.70
CA VAL A 244 16.90 -5.09 -2.83
C VAL A 244 15.82 -4.14 -3.36
N GLY A 245 14.72 -3.92 -2.63
CA GLY A 245 13.66 -3.01 -3.06
C GLY A 245 13.03 -3.48 -4.37
N MET A 246 12.18 -4.50 -4.29
CA MET A 246 11.66 -5.26 -5.44
C MET A 246 11.15 -4.37 -6.59
N ASN A 247 10.51 -3.23 -6.29
CA ASN A 247 10.01 -2.31 -7.32
C ASN A 247 11.13 -1.66 -8.15
N ILE A 248 12.31 -1.44 -7.56
CA ILE A 248 13.47 -0.91 -8.27
C ILE A 248 14.00 -1.91 -9.29
N PHE A 249 13.97 -3.21 -8.97
CA PHE A 249 14.32 -4.27 -9.92
C PHE A 249 13.32 -4.39 -11.06
N VAL A 250 12.01 -4.25 -10.77
CA VAL A 250 10.98 -4.21 -11.80
C VAL A 250 11.19 -3.01 -12.74
N ILE A 251 11.46 -1.82 -12.20
CA ILE A 251 11.75 -0.62 -13.03
C ILE A 251 13.01 -0.83 -13.86
N LYS A 252 14.06 -1.45 -13.29
CA LYS A 252 15.28 -1.78 -14.02
C LYS A 252 15.02 -2.74 -15.18
N SER A 253 14.09 -3.70 -15.05
CA SER A 253 13.72 -4.59 -16.17
C SER A 253 12.99 -3.88 -17.32
N VAL A 254 12.42 -2.70 -17.06
CA VAL A 254 11.74 -1.88 -18.08
C VAL A 254 12.71 -0.84 -18.68
N ILE A 255 13.64 -0.32 -17.88
CA ILE A 255 14.60 0.71 -18.29
C ILE A 255 16.01 0.13 -18.24
N GLU A 256 16.36 -0.60 -19.29
CA GLU A 256 17.63 -1.33 -19.40
C GLU A 256 18.87 -0.42 -19.35
N ASP A 257 18.77 0.82 -19.81
CA ASP A 257 19.91 1.74 -19.93
C ASP A 257 20.35 2.43 -18.62
N THR A 258 19.59 2.28 -17.52
CA THR A 258 19.89 2.98 -16.26
C THR A 258 20.51 2.04 -15.22
N LYS A 259 21.64 2.40 -14.60
CA LYS A 259 22.24 1.60 -13.51
C LYS A 259 21.30 1.56 -12.29
N ILE A 260 21.21 0.41 -11.60
CA ILE A 260 20.39 0.24 -10.39
C ILE A 260 20.75 1.28 -9.31
N SER A 261 22.05 1.55 -9.12
CA SER A 261 22.52 2.57 -8.18
C SER A 261 21.94 3.96 -8.47
N THR A 262 21.82 4.32 -9.76
CA THR A 262 21.22 5.59 -10.20
C THR A 262 19.73 5.67 -9.83
N ILE A 263 19.01 4.55 -9.87
CA ILE A 263 17.61 4.46 -9.44
C ILE A 263 17.52 4.62 -7.92
N PHE A 264 18.35 3.92 -7.15
CA PHE A 264 18.39 4.06 -5.69
C PHE A 264 18.66 5.50 -5.24
N TYR A 265 19.62 6.19 -5.87
CA TYR A 265 19.87 7.61 -5.59
C TYR A 265 18.65 8.50 -5.89
N GLY A 266 17.89 8.17 -6.94
CA GLY A 266 16.66 8.87 -7.30
C GLY A 266 15.52 8.67 -6.30
N VAL A 267 15.45 7.49 -5.67
CA VAL A 267 14.41 7.11 -4.72
C VAL A 267 14.69 7.62 -3.29
N LEU A 268 15.96 7.89 -2.96
CA LEU A 268 16.37 8.31 -1.62
C LEU A 268 15.56 9.47 -1.00
N PRO A 269 15.23 10.56 -1.74
CA PRO A 269 14.40 11.62 -1.19
C PRO A 269 13.00 11.12 -0.78
N PHE A 270 12.43 10.19 -1.54
CA PHE A 270 11.11 9.62 -1.25
C PHE A 270 11.16 8.66 -0.07
N ILE A 271 12.24 7.89 0.11
CA ILE A 271 12.46 7.07 1.32
C ILE A 271 12.47 7.94 2.58
N LEU A 272 13.16 9.09 2.53
CA LEU A 272 13.18 10.03 3.65
C LEU A 272 11.78 10.58 3.93
N THR A 273 11.05 10.94 2.88
CA THR A 273 9.67 11.40 3.00
C THR A 273 8.75 10.34 3.59
N ASP A 274 8.93 9.06 3.21
CA ASP A 274 8.17 7.95 3.77
C ASP A 274 8.52 7.65 5.23
N LEU A 275 9.79 7.74 5.61
CA LEU A 275 10.19 7.62 7.01
C LEU A 275 9.59 8.73 7.87
N LEU A 276 9.56 9.97 7.35
CA LEU A 276 8.90 11.10 8.01
C LEU A 276 7.39 10.89 8.10
N ARG A 277 6.76 10.43 7.02
CA ARG A 277 5.34 10.08 6.97
C ARG A 277 5.03 8.98 7.99
N LEU A 278 5.91 7.98 8.13
CA LEU A 278 5.73 6.85 9.06
C LEU A 278 5.78 7.36 10.50
N ALA A 279 6.81 8.15 10.82
CA ALA A 279 6.95 8.76 12.14
C ALA A 279 5.74 9.65 12.48
N LEU A 280 5.23 10.41 11.51
CA LEU A 280 4.03 11.22 11.67
C LEU A 280 2.79 10.37 12.00
N LEU A 281 2.54 9.29 11.24
CA LEU A 281 1.39 8.40 11.47
C LEU A 281 1.51 7.60 12.77
N VAL A 282 2.75 7.27 13.18
CA VAL A 282 3.01 6.63 14.47
C VAL A 282 2.73 7.58 15.63
N ALA A 283 3.13 8.85 15.50
CA ALA A 283 2.91 9.88 16.52
C ALA A 283 1.44 10.34 16.58
N PHE A 284 0.75 10.36 15.45
CA PHE A 284 -0.62 10.84 15.31
C PHE A 284 -1.56 9.77 14.72
N PRO A 285 -1.97 8.75 15.51
CA PRO A 285 -2.90 7.71 15.06
C PRO A 285 -4.22 8.23 14.52
N ILE A 286 -4.64 9.42 14.98
CA ILE A 286 -5.85 10.10 14.53
C ILE A 286 -5.89 10.32 13.02
N ILE A 287 -4.73 10.44 12.34
CA ILE A 287 -4.71 10.63 10.87
C ILE A 287 -5.31 9.40 10.16
N ALA A 288 -5.06 8.19 10.66
CA ALA A 288 -5.65 6.97 10.11
C ALA A 288 -7.03 6.67 10.70
N LEU A 289 -7.26 7.01 11.97
CA LEU A 289 -8.47 6.61 12.71
C LEU A 289 -9.63 7.61 12.64
N TRP A 290 -9.39 8.86 12.24
CA TRP A 290 -10.42 9.90 12.23
C TRP A 290 -11.55 9.58 11.25
N LEU A 291 -11.26 9.20 10.00
CA LEU A 291 -12.33 8.86 9.07
C LEU A 291 -13.10 7.59 9.50
N PRO A 292 -12.44 6.46 9.88
CA PRO A 292 -13.14 5.26 10.34
C PRO A 292 -13.99 5.45 11.61
N SER A 293 -13.66 6.40 12.48
CA SER A 293 -14.41 6.64 13.71
C SER A 293 -15.72 7.42 13.49
N HIS A 294 -15.94 7.98 12.30
CA HIS A 294 -17.12 8.77 11.95
C HIS A 294 -18.07 8.02 10.98
N MET A 295 -17.92 6.70 10.88
CA MET A 295 -18.77 5.79 10.11
C MET A 295 -19.60 4.87 11.00
#